data_AF-A0AAE9DNT5-F1
#
_entry.id   AF-A0AAE9DNT5-F1
#
_cell.length_a   1.000
_cell.length_b   1.000
_cell.length_c   1.000
_cell.angle_alpha   90.00
_cell.angle_beta   90.00
_cell.angle_gamma   90.00
#
_symmetry.space_group_name_H-M   'P 1'
#
loop_
_entity.id
_entity.type
_entity.pdbx_description
1 polymer ?
#
loop_
_entity_poly.entity_id
_entity_poly.type
_entity_poly.pdbx_seq_one_letter_code
_entity_poly.pdbx_strand_id
1 'polypeptide(L)'
;MSPMTGIQNFLGSFISGNVQNEESSSTSSPDIENITGEFSEIRKDKNETPENYTLVIKEQKKRGHEDLEKEETHGIRYEKLKKAKRQEPQFMCCSKNPDLSYSSFNHQCTSGAQDCRIRPNDIYWVPRKQQGEFQEAVCTTCFKEMGNKDGWKQEKNINDRIEEVFKCQECSGLWHQCCSFFYGEPEQFVCRTCAPEAFKLMLDASGSSPDSNFIEERINGFLEEALEEDQEFQKISVRTFYSADDSVKTGDLAPPSWKSKFIAKYGMVIKFASRAIHVFQRQNNVDQIVFSIFASEYRNPRKTWMVIDCLDSIKMFQPASLRTKVYQELVLIYFDLARNIGLSHSYLWADPPIQGDNYIFPVKPANQPSPTPTMLENWYLTVMEKGKSNGIVKEFRSFAEEKELKKFKKPTEIPIFHNSLWSSLMAAYDVVGKPQKLWKSMSAELESHGSDNWFIEFNEVEKDEQSEGMCQERLHEILLKKEELQYHCMENSWQFGNPRRARYASVGLINLM
;
A
#
# COMPACT_ATOMS: atom_id res chain seq x y z
N MET A 1 11.42 31.45 9.36
CA MET A 1 10.25 30.97 8.60
C MET A 1 9.52 29.99 9.50
N SER A 2 8.25 30.25 9.79
CA SER A 2 7.47 29.60 10.85
C SER A 2 7.20 28.11 10.55
N PRO A 3 7.12 27.22 11.56
CA PRO A 3 6.82 25.81 11.35
C PRO A 3 5.33 25.61 11.03
N MET A 4 5.05 24.80 10.01
CA MET A 4 3.70 24.41 9.60
C MET A 4 3.04 23.53 10.68
N THR A 5 1.95 24.04 11.25
CA THR A 5 1.02 23.30 12.10
C THR A 5 -0.23 22.98 11.28
N GLY A 6 -0.39 21.73 10.83
CA GLY A 6 -1.48 21.37 9.92
C GLY A 6 -1.79 19.89 9.78
N ILE A 7 -1.58 19.05 10.80
CA ILE A 7 -2.00 17.63 10.77
C ILE A 7 -2.79 17.31 12.04
N GLN A 8 -4.08 17.69 12.08
CA GLN A 8 -4.98 17.37 13.20
C GLN A 8 -6.38 16.86 12.80
N ASN A 9 -6.71 16.69 11.52
CA ASN A 9 -8.06 16.29 11.10
C ASN A 9 -8.13 14.91 10.43
N PHE A 10 -7.63 13.85 11.10
CA PHE A 10 -7.72 12.49 10.56
C PHE A 10 -8.30 11.42 11.50
N LEU A 11 -8.89 11.82 12.64
CA LEU A 11 -9.56 10.88 13.57
C LEU A 11 -11.03 11.23 13.86
N GLY A 12 -11.62 12.14 13.09
CA GLY A 12 -12.94 12.72 13.38
C GLY A 12 -14.16 12.05 12.72
N SER A 13 -14.06 10.85 12.15
CA SER A 13 -15.17 10.21 11.40
C SER A 13 -15.75 8.97 12.07
N PHE A 14 -15.66 8.89 13.40
CA PHE A 14 -16.48 7.96 14.18
C PHE A 14 -17.60 8.77 14.85
N ILE A 15 -18.85 8.29 14.71
CA ILE A 15 -20.09 8.60 15.47
C ILE A 15 -21.32 8.81 14.54
N SER A 16 -22.12 7.75 14.41
CA SER A 16 -23.50 7.61 14.94
C SER A 16 -24.48 6.96 13.96
N GLY A 17 -25.17 5.95 14.48
CA GLY A 17 -26.37 5.36 13.89
C GLY A 17 -27.03 4.41 14.89
N ASN A 18 -27.84 4.96 15.79
CA ASN A 18 -28.76 4.17 16.64
C ASN A 18 -29.85 3.56 15.75
N VAL A 19 -29.98 2.23 15.73
CA VAL A 19 -31.24 1.57 15.35
C VAL A 19 -31.52 0.42 16.31
N GLN A 20 -32.74 0.42 16.82
CA GLN A 20 -33.32 -0.59 17.71
C GLN A 20 -33.46 -1.92 16.98
N ASN A 21 -32.96 -3.02 17.56
CA ASN A 21 -33.27 -4.37 17.11
C ASN A 21 -34.50 -4.89 17.86
N GLU A 22 -35.57 -5.14 17.12
CA GLU A 22 -36.62 -6.08 17.53
C GLU A 22 -36.23 -7.49 17.11
N GLU A 23 -36.48 -8.42 18.03
CA GLU A 23 -36.23 -9.85 17.92
C GLU A 23 -37.10 -10.51 16.84
N SER A 24 -36.52 -11.45 16.08
CA SER A 24 -37.27 -12.65 15.71
C SER A 24 -36.34 -13.84 15.49
N SER A 25 -36.77 -14.94 16.09
CA SER A 25 -36.13 -16.25 16.22
C SER A 25 -36.39 -17.14 15.00
N SER A 26 -35.46 -18.05 14.68
CA SER A 26 -35.78 -19.43 14.25
C SER A 26 -34.54 -20.33 14.09
N THR A 27 -34.35 -21.17 15.10
CA THR A 27 -34.01 -22.62 15.09
C THR A 27 -33.51 -23.35 13.82
N SER A 28 -32.25 -23.79 13.88
CA SER A 28 -31.69 -25.17 13.75
C SER A 28 -32.20 -26.24 12.75
N SER A 29 -31.27 -26.68 11.87
CA SER A 29 -30.78 -28.07 11.56
C SER A 29 -31.65 -29.11 10.79
N PRO A 30 -31.10 -30.26 10.27
CA PRO A 30 -29.90 -30.50 9.41
C PRO A 30 -30.06 -31.63 8.31
N ASP A 31 -28.97 -31.94 7.58
CA ASP A 31 -28.56 -33.17 6.81
C ASP A 31 -29.33 -33.57 5.50
N ILE A 32 -28.76 -34.13 4.41
CA ILE A 32 -28.03 -35.41 4.19
C ILE A 32 -27.39 -35.47 2.75
N GLU A 33 -26.11 -35.85 2.67
CA GLU A 33 -25.40 -36.85 1.80
C GLU A 33 -25.73 -37.22 0.31
N ASN A 34 -24.64 -37.30 -0.49
CA ASN A 34 -24.20 -38.37 -1.44
C ASN A 34 -24.84 -38.48 -2.87
N ILE A 35 -24.22 -38.92 -4.00
CA ILE A 35 -23.15 -39.90 -4.33
C ILE A 35 -22.73 -39.77 -5.83
N THR A 36 -21.42 -39.99 -6.10
CA THR A 36 -20.68 -40.61 -7.25
C THR A 36 -21.08 -40.54 -8.75
N GLY A 37 -20.05 -40.56 -9.63
CA GLY A 37 -20.11 -41.17 -10.97
C GLY A 37 -18.86 -40.91 -11.86
N GLU A 38 -18.05 -41.95 -12.10
CA GLU A 38 -16.71 -41.99 -12.72
C GLU A 38 -16.65 -42.09 -14.27
N PHE A 39 -15.47 -41.68 -14.80
CA PHE A 39 -14.64 -42.20 -15.90
C PHE A 39 -15.22 -42.87 -17.18
N SER A 40 -14.72 -42.45 -18.36
CA SER A 40 -13.63 -43.16 -19.08
C SER A 40 -13.28 -42.56 -20.46
N GLU A 41 -11.98 -42.64 -20.76
CA GLU A 41 -11.26 -42.24 -21.99
C GLU A 41 -11.46 -43.21 -23.18
N ILE A 42 -10.99 -42.83 -24.40
CA ILE A 42 -9.90 -43.49 -25.18
C ILE A 42 -9.96 -43.26 -26.72
N ARG A 43 -8.80 -42.78 -27.26
CA ARG A 43 -8.13 -42.90 -28.62
C ARG A 43 -8.78 -42.27 -29.88
N LYS A 44 -8.09 -41.37 -30.63
CA LYS A 44 -6.95 -41.52 -31.60
C LYS A 44 -7.28 -42.51 -32.75
N ASP A 45 -7.18 -42.20 -34.05
CA ASP A 45 -6.05 -41.61 -34.80
C ASP A 45 -6.44 -41.37 -36.29
N LYS A 46 -5.73 -40.43 -36.95
CA LYS A 46 -5.21 -40.41 -38.35
C LYS A 46 -6.03 -40.12 -39.63
N ASN A 47 -5.49 -39.11 -40.36
CA ASN A 47 -5.09 -39.03 -41.78
C ASN A 47 -6.12 -39.16 -42.93
N GLU A 48 -6.20 -38.12 -43.78
CA GLU A 48 -5.77 -38.07 -45.21
C GLU A 48 -6.54 -36.98 -46.02
N THR A 49 -5.83 -36.30 -46.92
CA THR A 49 -6.31 -35.47 -48.05
C THR A 49 -6.19 -36.34 -49.34
N PRO A 50 -6.57 -35.96 -50.59
CA PRO A 50 -6.85 -34.62 -51.13
C PRO A 50 -7.90 -34.54 -52.30
N GLU A 51 -7.96 -33.35 -52.92
CA GLU A 51 -8.18 -33.06 -54.36
C GLU A 51 -9.58 -32.92 -55.02
N ASN A 52 -9.72 -31.74 -55.66
CA ASN A 52 -10.27 -31.40 -56.98
C ASN A 52 -11.77 -31.64 -57.31
N TYR A 53 -12.45 -30.60 -57.82
CA TYR A 53 -12.95 -30.56 -59.21
C TYR A 53 -13.52 -29.16 -59.58
N THR A 54 -13.29 -28.84 -60.84
CA THR A 54 -13.47 -27.62 -61.64
C THR A 54 -14.91 -27.21 -61.98
N LEU A 55 -15.09 -25.87 -62.11
CA LEU A 55 -15.81 -25.08 -63.14
C LEU A 55 -17.27 -25.41 -63.52
N VAL A 56 -18.11 -24.36 -63.62
CA VAL A 56 -18.74 -23.86 -64.88
C VAL A 56 -19.67 -22.66 -64.59
N ILE A 57 -19.59 -21.66 -65.48
CA ILE A 57 -20.33 -20.39 -65.55
C ILE A 57 -21.66 -20.55 -66.30
N LYS A 58 -22.71 -19.81 -65.90
CA LYS A 58 -23.80 -19.13 -66.70
C LYS A 58 -24.92 -18.74 -65.71
N GLU A 59 -25.67 -17.64 -65.77
CA GLU A 59 -26.22 -16.90 -66.91
C GLU A 59 -26.82 -15.55 -66.43
N GLN A 60 -26.87 -14.55 -67.32
CA GLN A 60 -27.48 -13.22 -67.13
C GLN A 60 -28.99 -13.21 -67.45
N LYS A 61 -29.76 -12.26 -66.86
CA LYS A 61 -30.98 -11.64 -67.44
C LYS A 61 -31.30 -10.33 -66.68
N LYS A 62 -31.19 -9.15 -67.34
CA LYS A 62 -32.29 -8.27 -67.86
C LYS A 62 -33.13 -7.63 -66.73
N ARG A 63 -33.48 -6.34 -66.65
CA ARG A 63 -33.70 -5.19 -67.57
C ARG A 63 -33.86 -3.94 -66.65
N GLY A 64 -33.39 -2.74 -67.00
CA GLY A 64 -34.17 -1.70 -67.70
C GLY A 64 -33.66 -0.29 -67.31
N HIS A 65 -33.67 0.64 -68.26
CA HIS A 65 -33.12 2.01 -68.21
C HIS A 65 -34.21 2.98 -68.72
N GLU A 66 -34.01 4.30 -68.50
CA GLU A 66 -34.74 5.51 -68.99
C GLU A 66 -35.76 6.10 -67.97
N ASP A 67 -35.76 7.38 -67.56
CA ASP A 67 -35.24 8.64 -68.12
C ASP A 67 -34.99 9.77 -67.08
N LEU A 68 -34.03 10.66 -67.41
CA LEU A 68 -33.90 12.15 -67.32
C LEU A 68 -34.85 12.93 -66.36
N GLU A 69 -34.53 14.04 -65.68
CA GLU A 69 -33.51 15.10 -65.75
C GLU A 69 -33.74 16.01 -64.50
N LYS A 70 -32.67 16.56 -63.88
CA LYS A 70 -32.59 17.94 -63.35
C LYS A 70 -31.26 18.22 -62.65
N GLU A 71 -30.61 19.27 -63.16
CA GLU A 71 -29.48 20.06 -62.65
C GLU A 71 -29.63 20.36 -61.14
N GLU A 72 -28.62 20.62 -60.31
CA GLU A 72 -27.37 21.35 -60.49
C GLU A 72 -26.58 21.19 -59.17
N THR A 73 -25.24 21.05 -59.22
CA THR A 73 -24.25 21.75 -58.37
C THR A 73 -22.88 21.06 -58.43
N HIS A 74 -21.89 21.86 -58.79
CA HIS A 74 -20.47 21.53 -58.91
C HIS A 74 -19.87 20.93 -57.63
N GLY A 75 -19.26 19.75 -57.75
CA GLY A 75 -18.34 19.18 -56.75
C GLY A 75 -17.01 18.82 -57.41
N ILE A 76 -16.00 19.66 -57.17
CA ILE A 76 -14.63 19.47 -57.66
C ILE A 76 -14.03 18.20 -57.06
N ARG A 77 -13.43 17.42 -57.96
CA ARG A 77 -12.68 16.17 -57.80
C ARG A 77 -11.61 16.25 -56.70
N TYR A 78 -11.80 15.55 -55.59
CA TYR A 78 -10.70 15.18 -54.67
C TYR A 78 -10.24 13.76 -55.00
N GLU A 79 -9.01 13.65 -55.50
CA GLU A 79 -8.32 12.39 -55.72
C GLU A 79 -8.11 11.66 -54.38
N LYS A 80 -8.43 10.36 -54.37
CA LYS A 80 -8.20 9.47 -53.23
C LYS A 80 -6.69 9.28 -53.01
N LEU A 81 -6.12 10.04 -52.08
CA LEU A 81 -4.87 9.69 -51.42
C LEU A 81 -5.07 8.35 -50.67
N LYS A 82 -4.35 7.32 -51.10
CA LYS A 82 -4.23 6.06 -50.37
C LYS A 82 -3.68 6.38 -48.97
N LYS A 83 -4.49 6.16 -47.92
CA LYS A 83 -4.00 6.17 -46.53
C LYS A 83 -2.90 5.13 -46.41
N ALA A 84 -1.65 5.57 -46.31
CA ALA A 84 -0.56 4.72 -45.86
C ALA A 84 -0.98 4.13 -44.50
N LYS A 85 -0.92 2.80 -44.36
CA LYS A 85 -1.00 2.17 -43.03
C LYS A 85 0.12 2.81 -42.21
N ARG A 86 -0.21 3.64 -41.22
CA ARG A 86 0.76 4.11 -40.22
C ARG A 86 1.37 2.84 -39.62
N GLN A 87 2.64 2.56 -39.91
CA GLN A 87 3.38 1.58 -39.13
C GLN A 87 3.43 2.12 -37.70
N GLU A 88 3.01 1.30 -36.74
CA GLU A 88 3.16 1.63 -35.33
C GLU A 88 4.65 1.86 -35.03
N PRO A 89 5.00 2.86 -34.22
CA PRO A 89 6.38 3.09 -33.84
C PRO A 89 6.96 1.84 -33.18
N GLN A 90 8.04 1.31 -33.74
CA GLN A 90 8.76 0.20 -33.12
C GLN A 90 9.57 0.73 -31.93
N PHE A 91 9.11 0.42 -30.72
CA PHE A 91 9.82 0.77 -29.50
C PHE A 91 11.03 -0.13 -29.29
N MET A 92 12.13 0.47 -28.82
CA MET A 92 13.35 -0.27 -28.47
C MET A 92 13.22 -1.06 -27.18
N CYS A 93 12.23 -0.73 -26.35
CA CYS A 93 12.17 -1.14 -24.96
C CYS A 93 11.19 -2.30 -24.68
N CYS A 94 10.05 -2.35 -25.37
CA CYS A 94 9.07 -3.42 -25.26
C CYS A 94 8.06 -3.39 -26.42
N SER A 95 7.23 -4.42 -26.56
CA SER A 95 6.20 -4.52 -27.61
C SER A 95 4.85 -3.87 -27.24
N LYS A 96 4.83 -2.93 -26.28
CA LYS A 96 3.59 -2.28 -25.84
C LYS A 96 3.24 -1.07 -26.71
N ASN A 97 1.97 -0.73 -26.75
CA ASN A 97 1.44 0.44 -27.46
C ASN A 97 1.97 1.77 -26.86
N PRO A 98 1.94 2.88 -27.61
CA PRO A 98 2.29 4.21 -27.08
C PRO A 98 1.33 4.68 -25.99
N ASP A 99 0.03 4.40 -26.14
CA ASP A 99 -1.02 5.00 -25.30
C ASP A 99 -1.28 4.18 -24.03
N LEU A 100 -0.34 4.19 -23.09
CA LEU A 100 -0.46 3.46 -21.82
C LEU A 100 -0.93 4.39 -20.71
N SER A 101 -2.21 4.31 -20.34
CA SER A 101 -2.78 5.13 -19.27
C SER A 101 -2.36 4.67 -17.88
N TYR A 102 -2.21 5.63 -16.96
CA TYR A 102 -2.02 5.33 -15.55
C TYR A 102 -3.30 4.83 -14.90
N SER A 103 -3.18 3.96 -13.90
CA SER A 103 -4.35 3.42 -13.20
C SER A 103 -4.92 4.47 -12.24
N SER A 104 -6.24 4.48 -12.07
CA SER A 104 -6.91 5.18 -10.97
C SER A 104 -6.75 4.42 -9.65
N PHE A 105 -6.92 5.12 -8.53
CA PHE A 105 -6.94 4.55 -7.19
C PHE A 105 -8.25 4.94 -6.47
N ASN A 106 -8.54 4.29 -5.35
CA ASN A 106 -9.68 4.64 -4.51
C ASN A 106 -9.45 6.01 -3.85
N HIS A 107 -10.46 6.88 -3.87
CA HIS A 107 -10.49 8.05 -2.98
C HIS A 107 -11.32 7.76 -1.73
N GLN A 108 -10.93 8.35 -0.62
CA GLN A 108 -11.75 8.35 0.59
C GLN A 108 -12.95 9.28 0.41
N CYS A 109 -14.12 8.83 0.84
CA CYS A 109 -15.30 9.69 0.90
C CYS A 109 -15.27 10.52 2.18
N THR A 110 -15.34 11.84 2.07
CA THR A 110 -15.25 12.79 3.20
C THR A 110 -16.59 13.12 3.84
N SER A 111 -17.63 12.31 3.59
CA SER A 111 -18.97 12.52 4.19
C SER A 111 -19.06 12.17 5.67
N GLY A 112 -18.03 11.55 6.24
CA GLY A 112 -18.05 10.98 7.59
C GLY A 112 -18.65 9.56 7.65
N ALA A 113 -19.12 9.01 6.53
CA ALA A 113 -19.53 7.61 6.47
C ALA A 113 -18.30 6.70 6.60
N GLN A 114 -18.33 5.80 7.58
CA GLN A 114 -17.27 4.85 7.85
C GLN A 114 -16.99 3.99 6.60
N ASP A 115 -15.71 3.77 6.31
CA ASP A 115 -15.25 2.89 5.23
C ASP A 115 -15.76 3.22 3.82
N CYS A 116 -16.35 4.39 3.65
CA CYS A 116 -16.91 4.80 2.37
C CYS A 116 -15.78 5.22 1.41
N ARG A 117 -15.84 4.69 0.18
CA ARG A 117 -14.84 4.91 -0.87
C ARG A 117 -15.48 5.31 -2.19
N ILE A 118 -14.74 6.10 -2.96
CA ILE A 118 -15.01 6.43 -4.36
C ILE A 118 -14.04 5.60 -5.20
N ARG A 119 -14.55 4.56 -5.85
CA ARG A 119 -13.76 3.60 -6.62
C ARG A 119 -13.40 4.16 -8.01
N PRO A 120 -12.40 3.58 -8.69
CA PRO A 120 -12.16 3.85 -10.10
C PRO A 120 -13.44 3.78 -10.93
N ASN A 121 -13.64 4.77 -11.78
CA ASN A 121 -14.82 5.02 -12.62
C ASN A 121 -16.10 5.49 -11.89
N ASP A 122 -16.10 5.58 -10.57
CA ASP A 122 -17.24 6.13 -9.84
C ASP A 122 -17.43 7.61 -10.16
N ILE A 123 -18.69 8.02 -10.18
CA ILE A 123 -19.08 9.42 -10.19
C ILE A 123 -19.10 9.92 -8.75
N TYR A 124 -18.47 11.07 -8.52
CA TYR A 124 -18.35 11.68 -7.20
C TYR A 124 -18.48 13.20 -7.28
N TRP A 125 -18.49 13.84 -6.12
CA TRP A 125 -18.71 15.26 -5.97
C TRP A 125 -17.57 15.90 -5.21
N VAL A 126 -17.10 17.04 -5.71
CA VAL A 126 -16.06 17.85 -5.05
C VAL A 126 -16.53 19.31 -4.94
N PRO A 127 -16.04 20.08 -3.96
CA PRO A 127 -16.30 21.51 -3.91
C PRO A 127 -15.73 22.22 -5.15
N ARG A 128 -16.43 23.23 -5.65
CA ARG A 128 -15.95 24.12 -6.72
C ARG A 128 -14.79 25.00 -6.25
N LYS A 129 -14.74 25.30 -4.96
CA LYS A 129 -13.63 25.99 -4.30
C LYS A 129 -13.11 25.06 -3.21
N GLN A 130 -11.88 24.60 -3.38
CA GLN A 130 -11.20 23.81 -2.36
C GLN A 130 -10.55 24.78 -1.36
N GLN A 131 -10.67 24.50 -0.07
CA GLN A 131 -9.98 25.22 0.99
C GLN A 131 -9.14 24.23 1.78
N GLY A 132 -7.85 24.52 1.93
CA GLY A 132 -6.89 23.65 2.63
C GLY A 132 -6.15 22.67 1.72
N GLU A 133 -5.30 21.85 2.34
CA GLU A 133 -4.42 20.88 1.66
C GLU A 133 -5.14 19.58 1.26
N PHE A 134 -6.32 19.30 1.84
CA PHE A 134 -7.07 18.07 1.60
C PHE A 134 -8.18 18.27 0.56
N GLN A 135 -8.20 17.38 -0.44
CA GLN A 135 -9.25 17.36 -1.45
C GLN A 135 -10.54 16.73 -0.89
N GLU A 136 -11.50 17.57 -0.51
CA GLU A 136 -12.85 17.12 -0.17
C GLU A 136 -13.48 16.39 -1.38
N ALA A 137 -13.97 15.17 -1.14
CA ALA A 137 -14.55 14.31 -2.16
C ALA A 137 -15.65 13.44 -1.54
N VAL A 138 -16.87 13.53 -2.07
CA VAL A 138 -18.04 12.82 -1.56
C VAL A 138 -18.61 11.90 -2.64
N CYS A 139 -18.84 10.63 -2.31
CA CYS A 139 -19.43 9.69 -3.26
C CYS A 139 -20.88 10.08 -3.60
N THR A 140 -21.39 9.60 -4.74
CA THR A 140 -22.76 9.94 -5.18
C THR A 140 -23.82 9.57 -4.14
N THR A 141 -23.65 8.47 -3.40
CA THR A 141 -24.61 8.04 -2.37
C THR A 141 -24.63 9.02 -1.20
N CYS A 142 -23.48 9.33 -0.61
CA CYS A 142 -23.41 10.25 0.52
C CYS A 142 -23.78 11.68 0.13
N PHE A 143 -23.46 12.12 -1.09
CA PHE A 143 -23.83 13.44 -1.58
C PHE A 143 -25.35 13.62 -1.66
N LYS A 144 -26.11 12.55 -1.91
CA LYS A 144 -27.59 12.61 -1.91
C LYS A 144 -28.16 12.99 -0.54
N GLU A 145 -27.55 12.48 0.52
CA GLU A 145 -27.95 12.71 1.92
C GLU A 145 -27.47 14.07 2.49
N MET A 146 -26.58 14.77 1.77
CA MET A 146 -26.12 16.09 2.20
C MET A 146 -27.23 17.15 2.10
N GLY A 147 -27.36 17.98 3.13
CA GLY A 147 -28.35 19.06 3.17
C GLY A 147 -28.03 20.21 2.22
N ASN A 148 -26.80 20.75 2.24
CA ASN A 148 -26.36 21.82 1.34
C ASN A 148 -25.49 21.26 0.21
N LYS A 149 -25.96 21.44 -1.03
CA LYS A 149 -25.31 20.96 -2.26
C LYS A 149 -24.76 22.11 -3.11
N ASP A 150 -25.01 23.35 -2.69
CA ASP A 150 -24.55 24.53 -3.41
C ASP A 150 -23.02 24.60 -3.39
N GLY A 151 -22.44 24.93 -4.54
CA GLY A 151 -20.99 25.04 -4.66
C GLY A 151 -20.26 23.72 -4.91
N TRP A 152 -20.94 22.60 -5.13
CA TRP A 152 -20.32 21.34 -5.53
C TRP A 152 -20.33 21.15 -7.05
N LYS A 153 -19.42 20.32 -7.56
CA LYS A 153 -19.36 19.88 -8.95
C LYS A 153 -19.17 18.35 -9.01
N GLN A 154 -19.72 17.76 -10.06
CA GLN A 154 -19.63 16.33 -10.33
C GLN A 154 -18.35 16.05 -11.11
N GLU A 155 -17.65 14.98 -10.73
CA GLU A 155 -16.43 14.49 -11.37
C GLU A 155 -16.53 12.96 -11.52
N LYS A 156 -15.65 12.38 -12.34
CA LYS A 156 -15.52 10.92 -12.49
C LYS A 156 -14.11 10.51 -12.09
N ASN A 157 -13.97 9.49 -11.25
CA ASN A 157 -12.67 9.01 -10.79
C ASN A 157 -11.95 8.25 -11.92
N ILE A 158 -11.33 8.99 -12.83
CA ILE A 158 -10.50 8.47 -13.91
C ILE A 158 -9.15 9.20 -13.86
N ASN A 159 -8.07 8.44 -13.97
CA ASN A 159 -6.74 8.98 -14.22
C ASN A 159 -6.57 9.16 -15.74
N ASP A 160 -6.45 10.42 -16.16
CA ASP A 160 -6.30 10.81 -17.57
C ASP A 160 -4.84 10.90 -18.02
N ARG A 161 -3.88 10.70 -17.10
CA ARG A 161 -2.45 10.71 -17.43
C ARG A 161 -2.08 9.52 -18.29
N ILE A 162 -1.32 9.80 -19.35
CA ILE A 162 -0.76 8.82 -20.28
C ILE A 162 0.75 8.77 -20.07
N GLU A 163 1.32 7.56 -20.08
CA GLU A 163 2.76 7.34 -19.98
C GLU A 163 3.49 8.01 -21.15
N GLU A 164 4.53 8.78 -20.83
CA GLU A 164 5.30 9.50 -21.83
C GLU A 164 6.15 8.55 -22.69
N VAL A 165 6.46 9.01 -23.90
CA VAL A 165 7.36 8.34 -24.83
C VAL A 165 8.54 9.25 -25.12
N PHE A 166 9.74 8.75 -24.83
CA PHE A 166 10.99 9.46 -25.06
C PHE A 166 11.68 9.00 -26.32
N LYS A 167 12.40 9.91 -26.97
CA LYS A 167 13.25 9.64 -28.13
C LYS A 167 14.72 9.83 -27.73
N CYS A 168 15.51 8.78 -27.82
CA CYS A 168 16.93 8.84 -27.47
C CYS A 168 17.67 9.81 -28.39
N GLN A 169 18.47 10.72 -27.82
CA GLN A 169 19.24 11.70 -28.60
C GLN A 169 20.37 11.07 -29.44
N GLU A 170 20.88 9.90 -29.03
CA GLU A 170 21.96 9.22 -29.76
C GLU A 170 21.45 8.25 -30.83
N CYS A 171 20.68 7.23 -30.44
CA CYS A 171 20.21 6.22 -31.38
C CYS A 171 18.87 6.54 -32.04
N SER A 172 18.22 7.65 -31.67
CA SER A 172 16.86 8.02 -32.12
C SER A 172 15.74 7.01 -31.79
N GLY A 173 16.06 5.95 -31.03
CA GLY A 173 15.11 4.92 -30.63
C GLY A 173 14.05 5.44 -29.66
N LEU A 174 12.83 4.92 -29.79
CA LEU A 174 11.70 5.30 -28.94
C LEU A 174 11.58 4.37 -27.72
N TRP A 175 11.33 4.96 -26.56
CA TRP A 175 11.22 4.28 -25.28
C TRP A 175 10.00 4.77 -24.50
N HIS A 176 9.25 3.86 -23.88
CA HIS A 176 8.29 4.27 -22.86
C HIS A 176 9.03 4.76 -21.61
N GLN A 177 8.50 5.80 -20.97
CA GLN A 177 9.05 6.36 -19.74
C GLN A 177 9.33 5.29 -18.68
N CYS A 178 8.35 4.44 -18.34
CA CYS A 178 8.56 3.41 -17.31
C CYS A 178 9.53 2.31 -17.75
N CYS A 179 9.73 2.10 -19.05
CA CYS A 179 10.73 1.17 -19.56
C CYS A 179 12.14 1.77 -19.55
N SER A 180 12.25 3.10 -19.60
CA SER A 180 13.51 3.82 -19.75
C SER A 180 14.28 3.96 -18.44
N PHE A 181 13.58 4.03 -17.31
CA PHE A 181 14.13 4.40 -16.00
C PHE A 181 14.74 5.81 -15.94
N PHE A 182 14.32 6.69 -16.86
CA PHE A 182 14.78 8.06 -16.94
C PHE A 182 13.82 9.01 -16.23
N TYR A 183 14.38 9.95 -15.45
CA TYR A 183 13.67 10.87 -14.56
C TYR A 183 13.96 12.35 -14.84
N GLY A 184 14.75 12.64 -15.88
CA GLY A 184 15.08 14.02 -16.29
C GLY A 184 14.13 14.56 -17.36
N GLU A 185 14.51 15.71 -17.93
CA GLU A 185 13.75 16.36 -19.00
C GLU A 185 13.74 15.49 -20.28
N PRO A 186 12.57 15.25 -20.91
CA PRO A 186 12.44 14.37 -22.07
C PRO A 186 13.42 14.69 -23.22
N GLU A 187 13.75 15.95 -23.44
CA GLU A 187 14.67 16.40 -24.48
C GLU A 187 16.12 15.96 -24.23
N GLN A 188 16.48 15.64 -22.99
CA GLN A 188 17.82 15.21 -22.60
C GLN A 188 17.98 13.69 -22.60
N PHE A 189 16.94 12.93 -22.97
CA PHE A 189 16.95 11.49 -22.84
C PHE A 189 18.01 10.82 -23.74
N VAL A 190 18.92 10.08 -23.09
CA VAL A 190 19.82 9.10 -23.73
C VAL A 190 19.51 7.74 -23.12
N CYS A 191 19.24 6.73 -23.96
CA CYS A 191 18.78 5.43 -23.47
C CYS A 191 19.89 4.62 -22.80
N ARG A 192 19.50 3.69 -21.92
CA ARG A 192 20.44 2.81 -21.19
C ARG A 192 21.34 1.93 -22.05
N THR A 193 21.03 1.74 -23.34
CA THR A 193 21.90 1.02 -24.27
C THR A 193 23.03 1.92 -24.78
N CYS A 194 22.76 3.22 -24.91
CA CYS A 194 23.72 4.22 -25.36
C CYS A 194 24.59 4.73 -24.19
N ALA A 195 23.98 4.97 -23.02
CA ALA A 195 24.66 5.46 -21.83
C ALA A 195 24.27 4.63 -20.59
N PRO A 196 24.75 3.38 -20.45
CA PRO A 196 24.36 2.49 -19.34
C PRO A 196 24.72 3.06 -17.97
N GLU A 197 25.87 3.72 -17.85
CA GLU A 197 26.38 4.28 -16.57
C GLU A 197 25.57 5.48 -16.05
N ALA A 198 24.67 6.05 -16.86
CA ALA A 198 23.82 7.15 -16.45
C ALA A 198 22.63 6.72 -15.56
N PHE A 199 22.44 5.41 -15.36
CA PHE A 199 21.26 4.86 -14.69
C PHE A 199 21.63 4.16 -13.36
N LYS A 200 21.24 4.78 -12.24
CA LYS A 200 21.34 4.18 -10.90
C LYS A 200 20.16 3.23 -10.67
N LEU A 201 20.24 2.01 -11.22
CA LEU A 201 19.16 1.01 -11.13
C LEU A 201 19.18 0.19 -9.84
N MET A 202 20.26 0.32 -9.07
CA MET A 202 20.65 -0.57 -7.99
C MET A 202 21.13 0.28 -6.83
N LEU A 203 20.81 -0.14 -5.62
CA LEU A 203 21.29 0.51 -4.40
C LEU A 203 22.80 0.26 -4.25
N ASP A 204 23.53 1.34 -4.05
CA ASP A 204 24.95 1.32 -3.69
C ASP A 204 25.14 1.40 -2.17
N ALA A 205 26.38 1.24 -1.69
CA ALA A 205 26.68 1.27 -0.26
C ALA A 205 26.51 2.66 0.40
N SER A 206 26.42 3.76 -0.36
CA SER A 206 26.37 5.12 0.20
C SER A 206 25.09 5.38 1.00
N GLY A 207 24.00 4.68 0.64
CA GLY A 207 22.72 4.73 1.34
C GLY A 207 22.63 3.82 2.57
N SER A 208 23.62 2.96 2.84
CA SER A 208 23.53 1.99 3.95
C SER A 208 23.84 2.63 5.32
N SER A 209 23.35 2.00 6.38
CA SER A 209 23.56 2.34 7.79
C SER A 209 23.80 1.06 8.60
N PRO A 210 24.31 1.15 9.84
CA PRO A 210 24.42 -0.02 10.72
C PRO A 210 23.08 -0.75 10.87
N ASP A 211 21.98 -0.02 11.07
CA ASP A 211 20.64 -0.59 11.14
C ASP A 211 20.25 -1.31 9.83
N SER A 212 20.60 -0.73 8.67
CA SER A 212 20.37 -1.37 7.36
C SER A 212 21.15 -2.66 7.22
N ASN A 213 22.45 -2.63 7.56
CA ASN A 213 23.34 -3.78 7.48
C ASN A 213 22.88 -4.91 8.41
N PHE A 214 22.45 -4.58 9.63
CA PHE A 214 21.92 -5.55 10.60
C PHE A 214 20.75 -6.35 10.02
N ILE A 215 19.84 -5.66 9.32
CA ILE A 215 18.67 -6.28 8.69
C ILE A 215 19.09 -7.03 7.41
N GLU A 216 19.89 -6.41 6.53
CA GLU A 216 20.37 -7.00 5.29
C GLU A 216 21.10 -8.33 5.53
N GLU A 217 22.02 -8.39 6.49
CA GLU A 217 22.80 -9.58 6.80
C GLU A 217 21.89 -10.75 7.20
N ARG A 218 21.00 -10.50 8.18
CA ARG A 218 20.09 -11.54 8.71
C ARG A 218 19.08 -12.01 7.67
N ILE A 219 18.49 -11.10 6.90
CA ILE A 219 17.45 -11.49 5.93
C ILE A 219 18.04 -12.22 4.72
N ASN A 220 19.25 -11.85 4.28
CA ASN A 220 19.92 -12.58 3.20
C ASN A 220 20.40 -13.94 3.69
N GLY A 221 20.94 -14.06 4.91
CA GLY A 221 21.27 -15.36 5.50
C GLY A 221 20.04 -16.29 5.60
N PHE A 222 18.91 -15.76 6.09
CA PHE A 222 17.65 -16.49 6.09
C PHE A 222 17.21 -16.92 4.69
N LEU A 223 17.34 -16.02 3.70
CA LEU A 223 16.97 -16.34 2.31
C LEU A 223 17.86 -17.44 1.73
N GLU A 224 19.18 -17.35 1.90
CA GLU A 224 20.14 -18.37 1.44
C GLU A 224 19.83 -19.75 2.02
N GLU A 225 19.50 -19.83 3.31
CA GLU A 225 19.13 -21.09 3.96
C GLU A 225 17.75 -21.63 3.52
N ALA A 226 16.83 -20.74 3.16
CA ALA A 226 15.46 -21.11 2.83
C ALA A 226 15.25 -21.48 1.35
N LEU A 227 16.20 -21.17 0.47
CA LEU A 227 16.13 -21.47 -0.96
C LEU A 227 16.25 -22.98 -1.22
N GLU A 228 15.46 -23.46 -2.18
CA GLU A 228 15.61 -24.82 -2.73
C GLU A 228 16.76 -24.84 -3.76
N GLU A 229 17.33 -26.02 -4.06
CA GLU A 229 18.51 -26.15 -4.93
C GLU A 229 18.34 -25.57 -6.34
N ASP A 230 17.11 -25.52 -6.86
CA ASP A 230 16.78 -24.99 -8.19
C ASP A 230 16.40 -23.49 -8.16
N GLN A 231 16.36 -22.86 -7.00
CA GLN A 231 15.98 -21.46 -6.84
C GLN A 231 17.22 -20.55 -6.84
N GLU A 232 17.16 -19.48 -7.63
CA GLU A 232 18.24 -18.50 -7.72
C GLU A 232 18.20 -17.54 -6.51
N PHE A 233 19.35 -17.31 -5.89
CA PHE A 233 19.50 -16.29 -4.87
C PHE A 233 19.34 -14.89 -5.46
N GLN A 234 18.42 -14.12 -4.87
CA GLN A 234 18.16 -12.74 -5.25
C GLN A 234 18.36 -11.83 -4.05
N LYS A 235 19.49 -11.11 -4.05
CA LYS A 235 19.90 -10.23 -2.95
C LYS A 235 18.76 -9.31 -2.52
N ILE A 236 18.55 -9.25 -1.21
CA ILE A 236 17.71 -8.26 -0.54
C ILE A 236 18.61 -7.12 -0.06
N SER A 237 18.21 -5.88 -0.34
CA SER A 237 18.87 -4.67 0.16
C SER A 237 17.88 -3.86 0.99
N VAL A 238 18.33 -3.22 2.07
CA VAL A 238 17.48 -2.52 3.04
C VAL A 238 18.01 -1.11 3.24
N ARG A 239 17.13 -0.11 3.25
CA ARG A 239 17.50 1.28 3.55
C ARG A 239 16.67 1.76 4.72
N THR A 240 17.35 2.17 5.78
CA THR A 240 16.71 2.70 6.99
C THR A 240 16.89 4.21 7.10
N PHE A 241 15.82 4.87 7.52
CA PHE A 241 15.79 6.29 7.85
C PHE A 241 15.36 6.43 9.30
N TYR A 242 15.96 7.38 10.01
CA TYR A 242 15.76 7.55 11.45
C TYR A 242 15.80 9.03 11.83
N SER A 243 14.81 9.46 12.60
CA SER A 243 14.71 10.79 13.22
C SER A 243 14.54 10.61 14.71
N ALA A 244 15.41 11.19 15.53
CA ALA A 244 15.39 10.97 16.98
C ALA A 244 14.39 11.88 17.74
N ASP A 245 13.95 12.98 17.12
CA ASP A 245 13.38 14.14 17.81
C ASP A 245 11.93 14.49 17.41
N ASP A 246 11.16 13.51 16.92
CA ASP A 246 9.74 13.72 16.69
C ASP A 246 8.95 13.85 17.99
N SER A 247 7.83 14.56 17.91
CA SER A 247 7.01 14.83 19.10
C SER A 247 5.56 15.13 18.79
N VAL A 248 4.71 14.85 19.77
CA VAL A 248 3.28 15.14 19.74
C VAL A 248 2.84 15.70 21.08
N LYS A 249 1.91 16.67 21.07
CA LYS A 249 1.35 17.18 22.32
C LYS A 249 0.52 16.06 22.96
N THR A 250 0.80 15.75 24.22
CA THR A 250 0.04 14.74 24.98
C THR A 250 -1.46 15.02 24.96
N GLY A 251 -1.81 16.31 24.97
CA GLY A 251 -3.19 16.76 24.95
C GLY A 251 -3.94 16.54 23.65
N ASP A 252 -3.25 16.15 22.57
CA ASP A 252 -3.86 15.82 21.26
C ASP A 252 -4.14 14.31 21.16
N LEU A 253 -3.41 13.48 21.93
CA LEU A 253 -3.63 12.03 22.02
C LEU A 253 -4.56 11.61 23.17
N ALA A 254 -4.83 12.52 24.10
CA ALA A 254 -5.59 12.24 25.31
C ALA A 254 -7.08 12.60 25.13
N PRO A 255 -8.00 11.79 25.67
CA PRO A 255 -9.41 12.16 25.69
C PRO A 255 -9.61 13.50 26.43
N PRO A 256 -10.45 14.43 25.91
CA PRO A 256 -10.59 15.78 26.44
C PRO A 256 -10.79 15.86 27.96
N SER A 257 -11.67 15.02 28.51
CA SER A 257 -12.00 14.99 29.95
C SER A 257 -10.89 14.43 30.85
N TRP A 258 -9.87 13.80 30.26
CA TRP A 258 -8.75 13.19 30.98
C TRP A 258 -7.40 13.86 30.68
N LYS A 259 -7.38 14.88 29.83
CA LYS A 259 -6.17 15.58 29.37
C LYS A 259 -5.19 15.89 30.50
N SER A 260 -5.66 16.47 31.61
CA SER A 260 -4.79 16.80 32.76
C SER A 260 -4.12 15.58 33.40
N LYS A 261 -4.80 14.42 33.46
CA LYS A 261 -4.23 13.18 34.02
C LYS A 261 -3.19 12.57 33.09
N PHE A 262 -3.41 12.62 31.78
CA PHE A 262 -2.43 12.17 30.79
C PHE A 262 -1.20 13.09 30.76
N ILE A 263 -1.40 14.42 30.82
CA ILE A 263 -0.29 15.39 30.91
C ILE A 263 0.52 15.17 32.19
N ALA A 264 -0.14 14.88 33.33
CA ALA A 264 0.57 14.55 34.56
C ALA A 264 1.40 13.26 34.45
N LYS A 265 1.00 12.30 33.60
CA LYS A 265 1.68 11.01 33.42
C LYS A 265 2.83 11.08 32.39
N TYR A 266 2.61 11.76 31.27
CA TYR A 266 3.51 11.76 30.11
C TYR A 266 4.21 13.11 29.87
N GLY A 267 3.89 14.15 30.65
CA GLY A 267 4.33 15.52 30.38
C GLY A 267 3.46 16.21 29.33
N MET A 268 3.81 17.46 28.99
CA MET A 268 3.05 18.24 27.99
C MET A 268 3.24 17.72 26.56
N VAL A 269 4.38 17.11 26.29
CA VAL A 269 4.81 16.63 24.98
C VAL A 269 5.38 15.23 25.15
N ILE A 270 4.96 14.31 24.30
CA ILE A 270 5.54 12.98 24.18
C ILE A 270 6.55 13.04 23.04
N LYS A 271 7.80 12.69 23.33
CA LYS A 271 8.86 12.54 22.34
C LYS A 271 8.97 11.09 21.89
N PHE A 272 9.26 10.88 20.63
CA PHE A 272 9.53 9.58 20.04
C PHE A 272 10.45 9.75 18.84
N ALA A 273 11.15 8.68 18.49
CA ALA A 273 11.91 8.63 17.25
C ALA A 273 11.07 7.98 16.15
N SER A 274 11.14 8.50 14.93
CA SER A 274 10.52 7.88 13.76
C SER A 274 11.54 7.04 13.02
N ARG A 275 11.13 5.86 12.57
CA ARG A 275 11.93 4.96 11.73
C ARG A 275 11.15 4.53 10.50
N ALA A 276 11.81 4.58 9.35
CA ALA A 276 11.35 3.91 8.13
C ALA A 276 12.36 2.86 7.70
N ILE A 277 11.87 1.70 7.25
CA ILE A 277 12.67 0.59 6.73
C ILE A 277 12.10 0.23 5.36
N HIS A 278 12.89 0.39 4.31
CA HIS A 278 12.52 0.04 2.94
C HIS A 278 13.33 -1.14 2.44
N VAL A 279 12.66 -2.15 1.90
CA VAL A 279 13.27 -3.41 1.49
C VAL A 279 13.11 -3.59 0.00
N PHE A 280 14.24 -3.82 -0.66
CA PHE A 280 14.38 -4.00 -2.10
C PHE A 280 14.89 -5.39 -2.40
N GLN A 281 14.42 -5.99 -3.48
CA GLN A 281 14.96 -7.23 -4.01
C GLN A 281 15.55 -7.01 -5.41
N ARG A 282 16.76 -7.52 -5.63
CA ARG A 282 17.42 -7.51 -6.93
C ARG A 282 16.71 -8.45 -7.90
N GLN A 283 16.06 -7.87 -8.91
CA GLN A 283 15.41 -8.63 -9.98
C GLN A 283 15.77 -8.03 -11.35
N ASN A 284 16.31 -8.85 -12.25
CA ASN A 284 16.73 -8.40 -13.59
C ASN A 284 17.66 -7.18 -13.54
N ASN A 285 18.64 -7.18 -12.63
CA ASN A 285 19.59 -6.08 -12.40
C ASN A 285 18.94 -4.74 -12.02
N VAL A 286 17.74 -4.77 -11.42
CA VAL A 286 17.07 -3.62 -10.83
C VAL A 286 16.71 -3.96 -9.39
N ASP A 287 17.01 -3.06 -8.45
CA ASP A 287 16.52 -3.19 -7.08
C ASP A 287 15.06 -2.72 -7.02
N GLN A 288 14.14 -3.66 -6.82
CA GLN A 288 12.72 -3.37 -6.78
C GLN A 288 12.24 -3.36 -5.33
N ILE A 289 11.58 -2.29 -4.90
CA ILE A 289 10.97 -2.24 -3.56
C ILE A 289 9.85 -3.28 -3.46
N VAL A 290 9.82 -4.01 -2.35
CA VAL A 290 8.87 -5.12 -2.12
C VAL A 290 8.16 -5.01 -0.77
N PHE A 291 8.76 -4.31 0.20
CA PHE A 291 8.23 -4.22 1.56
C PHE A 291 8.71 -2.92 2.24
N SER A 292 7.86 -2.32 3.07
CA SER A 292 8.21 -1.15 3.90
C SER A 292 7.59 -1.24 5.29
N ILE A 293 8.31 -0.76 6.31
CA ILE A 293 7.82 -0.57 7.69
C ILE A 293 8.02 0.90 8.08
N PHE A 294 7.01 1.48 8.72
CA PHE A 294 7.12 2.74 9.45
C PHE A 294 6.81 2.50 10.93
N ALA A 295 7.61 3.06 11.82
CA ALA A 295 7.51 2.82 13.25
C ALA A 295 7.90 4.03 14.09
N SER A 296 7.34 4.07 15.30
CA SER A 296 7.58 5.07 16.33
C SER A 296 8.23 4.44 17.56
N GLU A 297 9.36 5.00 18.01
CA GLU A 297 10.18 4.46 19.10
C GLU A 297 10.20 5.42 20.29
N TYR A 298 9.59 5.02 21.41
CA TYR A 298 9.39 5.84 22.60
C TYR A 298 10.40 5.43 23.68
N ARG A 299 11.29 6.35 24.06
CA ARG A 299 12.23 6.14 25.18
C ARG A 299 11.73 6.81 26.47
N ASN A 300 10.71 6.23 27.09
CA ASN A 300 10.22 6.73 28.38
C ASN A 300 11.02 6.13 29.55
N PRO A 301 11.27 6.88 30.65
CA PRO A 301 12.09 6.41 31.78
C PRO A 301 11.62 5.13 32.48
N ARG A 302 10.37 4.70 32.26
CA ARG A 302 9.78 3.51 32.92
C ARG A 302 9.71 2.29 32.00
N LYS A 303 9.36 2.50 30.74
CA LYS A 303 9.21 1.47 29.71
C LYS A 303 9.49 2.12 28.36
N THR A 304 10.33 1.49 27.57
CA THR A 304 10.64 1.91 26.21
C THR A 304 9.81 1.07 25.23
N TRP A 305 9.29 1.68 24.18
CA TRP A 305 8.37 1.02 23.25
C TRP A 305 8.82 1.20 21.81
N MET A 306 8.65 0.16 21.01
CA MET A 306 8.48 0.25 19.57
C MET A 306 6.99 0.17 19.24
N VAL A 307 6.52 0.97 18.29
CA VAL A 307 5.17 0.86 17.74
C VAL A 307 5.31 0.72 16.24
N ILE A 308 4.84 -0.39 15.68
CA ILE A 308 4.74 -0.50 14.21
C ILE A 308 3.51 0.28 13.79
N ASP A 309 3.72 1.47 13.24
CA ASP A 309 2.65 2.39 12.84
C ASP A 309 1.95 1.88 11.58
N CYS A 310 2.72 1.39 10.61
CA CYS A 310 2.20 0.63 9.48
C CYS A 310 3.29 -0.18 8.78
N LEU A 311 2.86 -1.20 8.05
CA LEU A 311 3.70 -1.90 7.08
C LEU A 311 2.90 -2.17 5.81
N ASP A 312 3.60 -2.32 4.69
CA ASP A 312 2.96 -2.67 3.43
C ASP A 312 3.92 -3.44 2.53
N SER A 313 3.37 -4.18 1.57
CA SER A 313 4.11 -5.02 0.65
C SER A 313 3.55 -4.99 -0.76
N ILE A 314 4.40 -5.35 -1.72
CA ILE A 314 4.03 -5.57 -3.11
C ILE A 314 4.23 -7.06 -3.41
N LYS A 315 3.22 -7.70 -4.02
CA LYS A 315 3.20 -9.13 -4.37
C LYS A 315 4.07 -9.41 -5.60
N MET A 316 5.36 -9.10 -5.49
CA MET A 316 6.35 -9.30 -6.56
C MET A 316 7.68 -9.88 -6.07
N PHE A 317 7.81 -10.21 -4.79
CA PHE A 317 8.97 -10.96 -4.27
C PHE A 317 9.14 -12.31 -4.98
N GLN A 318 10.39 -12.70 -5.23
CA GLN A 318 10.79 -13.96 -5.83
C GLN A 318 11.85 -14.68 -4.97
N PRO A 319 11.81 -16.01 -4.85
CA PRO A 319 10.73 -16.88 -5.31
C PRO A 319 9.43 -16.62 -4.54
N ALA A 320 8.30 -16.68 -5.24
CA ALA A 320 7.00 -16.33 -4.67
C ALA A 320 6.58 -17.21 -3.47
N SER A 321 7.13 -18.43 -3.38
CA SER A 321 6.95 -19.40 -2.29
C SER A 321 7.52 -18.90 -0.95
N LEU A 322 8.62 -18.14 -0.97
CA LEU A 322 9.28 -17.64 0.24
C LEU A 322 8.75 -16.28 0.71
N ARG A 323 7.99 -15.57 -0.13
CA ARG A 323 7.49 -14.21 0.15
C ARG A 323 6.93 -14.02 1.57
N THR A 324 5.98 -14.88 1.97
CA THR A 324 5.35 -14.76 3.29
C THR A 324 6.36 -14.95 4.41
N LYS A 325 7.23 -15.96 4.30
CA LYS A 325 8.26 -16.26 5.31
C LYS A 325 9.27 -15.12 5.43
N VAL A 326 9.72 -14.57 4.30
CA VAL A 326 10.65 -13.42 4.27
C VAL A 326 10.02 -12.19 4.91
N TYR A 327 8.76 -11.88 4.64
CA TYR A 327 8.10 -10.73 5.26
C TYR A 327 7.88 -10.92 6.77
N GLN A 328 7.58 -12.14 7.21
CA GLN A 328 7.51 -12.48 8.64
C GLN A 328 8.89 -12.32 9.30
N GLU A 329 9.94 -12.77 8.62
CA GLU A 329 11.31 -12.64 9.10
C GLU A 329 11.76 -11.19 9.19
N LEU A 330 11.40 -10.33 8.26
CA LEU A 330 11.71 -8.90 8.33
C LEU A 330 11.12 -8.23 9.57
N VAL A 331 9.88 -8.56 9.95
CA VAL A 331 9.27 -8.04 11.18
C VAL A 331 9.97 -8.61 12.42
N LEU A 332 10.32 -9.90 12.39
CA LEU A 332 11.05 -10.54 13.50
C LEU A 332 12.46 -9.97 13.68
N ILE A 333 13.19 -9.72 12.59
CA ILE A 333 14.50 -9.07 12.62
C ILE A 333 14.35 -7.64 13.15
N TYR A 334 13.26 -6.94 12.85
CA TYR A 334 13.04 -5.62 13.44
C TYR A 334 12.74 -5.70 14.95
N PHE A 335 12.02 -6.72 15.44
CA PHE A 335 11.92 -6.98 16.88
C PHE A 335 13.29 -7.19 17.52
N ASP A 336 14.16 -7.95 16.86
CA ASP A 336 15.52 -8.18 17.34
C ASP A 336 16.37 -6.90 17.32
N LEU A 337 16.27 -6.08 16.27
CA LEU A 337 16.92 -4.78 16.21
C LEU A 337 16.43 -3.87 17.34
N ALA A 338 15.11 -3.77 17.55
CA ALA A 338 14.49 -2.98 18.60
C ALA A 338 15.00 -3.38 19.99
N ARG A 339 15.06 -4.69 20.23
CA ARG A 339 15.65 -5.29 21.43
C ARG A 339 17.12 -4.88 21.59
N ASN A 340 17.94 -5.01 20.54
CA ASN A 340 19.36 -4.64 20.52
C ASN A 340 19.64 -3.16 20.78
N ILE A 341 18.76 -2.26 20.33
CA ILE A 341 18.87 -0.81 20.59
C ILE A 341 18.26 -0.38 21.94
N GLY A 342 17.93 -1.34 22.81
CA GLY A 342 17.48 -1.11 24.18
C GLY A 342 15.98 -0.81 24.32
N LEU A 343 15.16 -1.11 23.30
CA LEU A 343 13.71 -1.12 23.47
C LEU A 343 13.29 -2.43 24.16
N SER A 344 12.54 -2.31 25.23
CA SER A 344 12.03 -3.43 26.04
C SER A 344 10.69 -3.99 25.60
N HIS A 345 9.89 -3.22 24.86
CA HIS A 345 8.54 -3.62 24.47
C HIS A 345 8.21 -3.20 23.03
N SER A 346 7.24 -3.90 22.43
CA SER A 346 6.55 -3.47 21.21
C SER A 346 5.03 -3.44 21.41
N TYR A 347 4.35 -2.53 20.73
CA TYR A 347 2.90 -2.53 20.57
C TYR A 347 2.57 -2.71 19.08
N LEU A 348 1.61 -3.57 18.80
CA LEU A 348 1.19 -3.89 17.44
C LEU A 348 -0.33 -3.99 17.36
N TRP A 349 -0.91 -3.40 16.32
CA TRP A 349 -2.33 -3.49 16.00
C TRP A 349 -2.49 -4.06 14.59
N ALA A 350 -3.25 -5.15 14.47
CA ALA A 350 -3.58 -5.78 13.20
C ALA A 350 -4.77 -5.08 12.53
N ASP A 351 -4.50 -3.99 11.83
CA ASP A 351 -5.50 -3.23 11.08
C ASP A 351 -5.32 -3.40 9.56
N PRO A 352 -5.98 -4.37 8.90
CA PRO A 352 -5.84 -4.56 7.47
C PRO A 352 -6.45 -3.38 6.69
N PRO A 353 -5.88 -3.00 5.52
CA PRO A 353 -6.48 -1.94 4.72
C PRO A 353 -7.79 -2.44 4.13
N ILE A 354 -8.75 -1.54 3.98
CA ILE A 354 -9.96 -1.83 3.20
C ILE A 354 -9.56 -2.28 1.80
N GLN A 355 -10.26 -3.28 1.27
CA GLN A 355 -9.97 -3.82 -0.06
C GLN A 355 -9.96 -2.71 -1.12
N GLY A 356 -8.82 -2.56 -1.80
CA GLY A 356 -8.59 -1.55 -2.84
C GLY A 356 -7.95 -0.25 -2.35
N ASP A 357 -7.79 -0.08 -1.04
CA ASP A 357 -7.00 1.02 -0.47
C ASP A 357 -5.51 0.69 -0.45
N ASN A 358 -4.69 1.74 -0.42
CA ASN A 358 -3.25 1.63 -0.37
C ASN A 358 -2.75 2.13 0.98
N TYR A 359 -2.01 1.30 1.72
CA TYR A 359 -1.37 1.73 2.97
C TYR A 359 -0.17 2.62 2.66
N ILE A 360 0.83 2.08 1.96
CA ILE A 360 2.06 2.81 1.60
C ILE A 360 2.12 2.96 0.07
N PHE A 361 1.96 1.86 -0.67
CA PHE A 361 2.27 1.81 -2.11
C PHE A 361 1.03 2.07 -2.98
N PRO A 362 1.00 3.14 -3.80
CA PRO A 362 -0.12 3.41 -4.69
C PRO A 362 -0.27 2.36 -5.80
N VAL A 363 -1.51 1.89 -6.00
CA VAL A 363 -1.89 0.94 -7.05
C VAL A 363 -1.11 -0.38 -6.93
N LYS A 364 -1.66 -1.34 -6.20
CA LYS A 364 -1.08 -2.69 -6.06
C LYS A 364 -1.44 -3.60 -7.25
N PRO A 365 -0.72 -4.73 -7.42
CA PRO A 365 -1.10 -5.74 -8.41
C PRO A 365 -2.55 -6.17 -8.24
N ALA A 366 -3.29 -6.29 -9.35
CA ALA A 366 -4.71 -6.65 -9.33
C ALA A 366 -4.98 -8.02 -8.67
N ASN A 367 -3.99 -8.92 -8.65
CA ASN A 367 -4.04 -10.23 -8.02
C ASN A 367 -3.50 -10.25 -6.56
N GLN A 368 -3.32 -9.07 -5.95
CA GLN A 368 -2.95 -8.91 -4.54
C GLN A 368 -4.17 -8.42 -3.74
N PRO A 369 -4.95 -9.32 -3.12
CA PRO A 369 -6.02 -8.92 -2.22
C PRO A 369 -5.45 -8.34 -0.92
N SER A 370 -6.23 -7.48 -0.26
CA SER A 370 -5.99 -7.11 1.14
C SER A 370 -6.22 -8.34 2.03
N PRO A 371 -5.42 -8.56 3.07
CA PRO A 371 -5.68 -9.62 4.03
C PRO A 371 -7.00 -9.35 4.76
N THR A 372 -7.74 -10.40 5.13
CA THR A 372 -8.84 -10.26 6.09
C THR A 372 -8.27 -10.03 7.51
N PRO A 373 -9.05 -9.48 8.45
CA PRO A 373 -8.60 -9.30 9.84
C PRO A 373 -8.00 -10.57 10.44
N THR A 374 -8.72 -11.68 10.40
CA THR A 374 -8.24 -12.98 10.91
C THR A 374 -6.97 -13.49 10.21
N MET A 375 -6.82 -13.26 8.90
CA MET A 375 -5.58 -13.64 8.20
C MET A 375 -4.40 -12.81 8.68
N LEU A 376 -4.59 -11.51 8.91
CA LEU A 376 -3.54 -10.62 9.38
C LEU A 376 -3.18 -10.90 10.84
N GLU A 377 -4.17 -11.16 11.70
CA GLU A 377 -3.97 -11.57 13.09
C GLU A 377 -3.11 -12.85 13.16
N ASN A 378 -3.49 -13.90 12.42
CA ASN A 378 -2.73 -15.16 12.37
C ASN A 378 -1.31 -14.96 11.82
N TRP A 379 -1.14 -14.04 10.87
CA TRP A 379 0.17 -13.71 10.31
C TRP A 379 1.09 -13.12 11.38
N TYR A 380 0.60 -12.19 12.22
CA TYR A 380 1.38 -11.61 13.32
C TYR A 380 1.60 -12.59 14.47
N LEU A 381 0.60 -13.40 14.82
CA LEU A 381 0.76 -14.47 15.82
C LEU A 381 1.92 -15.42 15.44
N THR A 382 2.02 -15.77 14.16
CA THR A 382 3.15 -16.59 13.65
C THR A 382 4.50 -15.93 13.90
N VAL A 383 4.61 -14.61 13.66
CA VAL A 383 5.84 -13.84 13.90
C VAL A 383 6.20 -13.83 15.38
N MET A 384 5.22 -13.56 16.25
CA MET A 384 5.46 -13.45 17.69
C MET A 384 5.79 -14.80 18.33
N GLU A 385 5.13 -15.89 17.92
CA GLU A 385 5.46 -17.25 18.40
C GLU A 385 6.83 -17.72 17.93
N LYS A 386 7.21 -17.40 16.68
CA LYS A 386 8.58 -17.61 16.22
C LYS A 386 9.57 -16.78 17.04
N GLY A 387 9.22 -15.53 17.35
CA GLY A 387 10.04 -14.67 18.20
C GLY A 387 10.24 -15.20 19.62
N LYS A 388 9.23 -15.85 20.21
CA LYS A 388 9.38 -16.55 21.50
C LYS A 388 10.31 -17.74 21.37
N SER A 389 10.13 -18.54 20.32
CA SER A 389 10.97 -19.72 20.05
C SER A 389 12.44 -19.35 19.82
N ASN A 390 12.69 -18.20 19.18
CA ASN A 390 14.03 -17.68 18.90
C ASN A 390 14.65 -16.90 20.08
N GLY A 391 13.97 -16.80 21.22
CA GLY A 391 14.46 -16.05 22.38
C GLY A 391 14.51 -14.53 22.19
N ILE A 392 13.85 -13.98 21.17
CA ILE A 392 13.73 -12.53 20.94
C ILE A 392 12.60 -11.96 21.81
N VAL A 393 11.44 -12.62 21.78
CA VAL A 393 10.25 -12.23 22.55
C VAL A 393 10.20 -13.04 23.84
N LYS A 394 10.00 -12.36 24.96
CA LYS A 394 9.80 -12.99 26.27
C LYS A 394 8.36 -13.44 26.42
N GLU A 395 7.43 -12.50 26.22
CA GLU A 395 6.00 -12.75 26.22
C GLU A 395 5.29 -11.76 25.29
N PHE A 396 4.13 -12.15 24.79
CA PHE A 396 3.19 -11.23 24.18
C PHE A 396 1.80 -11.54 24.70
N ARG A 397 0.98 -10.52 24.86
CA ARG A 397 -0.41 -10.65 25.29
C ARG A 397 -1.30 -9.73 24.47
N SER A 398 -2.46 -10.23 24.10
CA SER A 398 -3.55 -9.44 23.54
C SER A 398 -4.10 -8.47 24.58
N PHE A 399 -4.85 -7.47 24.11
CA PHE A 399 -5.55 -6.55 25.01
C PHE A 399 -6.51 -7.27 25.98
N ALA A 400 -7.24 -8.28 25.49
CA ALA A 400 -8.13 -9.09 26.30
C ALA A 400 -7.39 -9.79 27.44
N GLU A 401 -6.25 -10.42 27.17
CA GLU A 401 -5.42 -11.08 28.19
C GLU A 401 -4.86 -10.09 29.22
N GLU A 402 -4.39 -8.91 28.80
CA GLU A 402 -3.94 -7.85 29.71
C GLU A 402 -5.09 -7.37 30.63
N LYS A 403 -6.32 -7.30 30.11
CA LYS A 403 -7.52 -6.95 30.88
C LYS A 403 -7.90 -8.05 31.88
N GLU A 404 -7.84 -9.32 31.49
CA GLU A 404 -8.05 -10.47 32.38
C GLU A 404 -7.06 -10.48 33.55
N LEU A 405 -5.80 -10.15 33.27
CA LEU A 405 -4.75 -9.97 34.28
C LEU A 405 -4.88 -8.68 35.10
N LYS A 406 -5.94 -7.89 34.85
CA LYS A 406 -6.25 -6.63 35.53
C LYS A 406 -5.11 -5.61 35.43
N LYS A 407 -4.37 -5.62 34.32
CA LYS A 407 -3.28 -4.68 34.02
C LYS A 407 -3.83 -3.31 33.62
N PHE A 408 -5.02 -3.29 33.02
CA PHE A 408 -5.77 -2.07 32.69
C PHE A 408 -7.11 -2.03 33.42
N LYS A 409 -7.18 -1.25 34.51
CA LYS A 409 -8.39 -1.02 35.32
C LYS A 409 -9.03 0.34 35.04
N LYS A 410 -8.29 1.27 34.43
CA LYS A 410 -8.76 2.61 34.08
C LYS A 410 -8.09 3.12 32.79
N PRO A 411 -8.71 4.08 32.07
CA PRO A 411 -8.21 4.58 30.78
C PRO A 411 -6.73 4.99 30.78
N THR A 412 -6.28 5.66 31.85
CA THR A 412 -4.89 6.16 31.97
C THR A 412 -3.82 5.07 32.05
N GLU A 413 -4.20 3.81 32.25
CA GLU A 413 -3.27 2.68 32.32
C GLU A 413 -2.96 2.11 30.93
N ILE A 414 -3.85 2.29 29.96
CA ILE A 414 -3.59 1.96 28.56
C ILE A 414 -2.51 2.94 28.03
N PRO A 415 -1.41 2.45 27.44
CA PRO A 415 -0.44 3.30 26.77
C PRO A 415 -1.08 4.14 25.66
N ILE A 416 -0.56 5.36 25.44
CA ILE A 416 -0.97 6.20 24.32
C ILE A 416 0.22 6.41 23.40
N PHE A 417 -0.01 6.24 22.11
CA PHE A 417 1.00 6.42 21.07
C PHE A 417 0.41 7.25 19.93
N HIS A 418 1.27 7.97 19.22
CA HIS A 418 0.90 8.67 18.00
C HIS A 418 0.28 7.68 17.01
N ASN A 419 -0.84 8.06 16.39
CA ASN A 419 -1.58 7.26 15.40
C ASN A 419 -1.98 5.84 15.84
N SER A 420 -2.13 5.61 17.14
CA SER A 420 -2.55 4.30 17.68
C SER A 420 -4.05 4.18 17.91
N LEU A 421 -4.54 2.93 17.84
CA LEU A 421 -5.93 2.53 18.12
C LEU A 421 -6.52 3.20 19.37
N TRP A 422 -5.90 2.97 20.53
CA TRP A 422 -6.49 3.32 21.81
C TRP A 422 -6.60 4.83 22.03
N SER A 423 -5.62 5.62 21.57
CA SER A 423 -5.69 7.09 21.63
C SER A 423 -6.90 7.62 20.86
N SER A 424 -7.10 7.12 19.65
CA SER A 424 -8.20 7.49 18.77
C SER A 424 -9.57 7.14 19.36
N LEU A 425 -9.74 5.89 19.80
CA LEU A 425 -11.00 5.43 20.38
C LEU A 425 -11.33 6.13 21.69
N MET A 426 -10.33 6.34 22.55
CA MET A 426 -10.53 7.08 23.79
C MET A 426 -11.04 8.50 23.52
N ALA A 427 -10.47 9.20 22.54
CA ALA A 427 -10.91 10.54 22.17
C ALA A 427 -12.34 10.53 21.60
N ALA A 428 -12.65 9.59 20.70
CA ALA A 428 -13.97 9.49 20.06
C ALA A 428 -15.10 9.18 21.05
N TYR A 429 -14.85 8.32 22.03
CA TYR A 429 -15.87 7.88 22.99
C TYR A 429 -15.88 8.69 24.30
N ASP A 430 -15.08 9.77 24.41
CA ASP A 430 -15.09 10.63 25.58
C ASP A 430 -16.37 11.47 25.67
N VAL A 431 -17.04 11.37 26.81
CA VAL A 431 -18.22 12.18 27.10
C VAL A 431 -17.79 13.35 27.96
N VAL A 432 -17.67 14.52 27.33
CA VAL A 432 -17.22 15.76 27.98
C VAL A 432 -18.00 16.02 29.27
N GLY A 433 -17.28 16.21 30.37
CA GLY A 433 -17.85 16.45 31.70
C GLY A 433 -18.33 15.19 32.45
N LYS A 434 -18.19 14.00 31.86
CA LYS A 434 -18.54 12.70 32.47
C LYS A 434 -17.41 11.67 32.31
N PRO A 435 -16.17 11.95 32.76
CA PRO A 435 -15.01 11.08 32.55
C PRO A 435 -15.21 9.64 33.06
N GLN A 436 -15.98 9.46 34.13
CA GLN A 436 -16.33 8.14 34.69
C GLN A 436 -17.11 7.23 33.73
N LYS A 437 -17.70 7.79 32.65
CA LYS A 437 -18.43 7.02 31.64
C LYS A 437 -17.56 6.47 30.52
N LEU A 438 -16.33 6.96 30.35
CA LEU A 438 -15.47 6.60 29.20
C LEU A 438 -15.29 5.09 29.06
N TRP A 439 -14.98 4.38 30.14
CA TRP A 439 -14.81 2.92 30.08
C TRP A 439 -16.07 2.19 29.66
N LYS A 440 -17.24 2.70 30.09
CA LYS A 440 -18.55 2.14 29.74
C LYS A 440 -18.95 2.48 28.30
N SER A 441 -18.60 3.66 27.79
CA SER A 441 -18.87 4.03 26.39
C SER A 441 -18.00 3.26 25.42
N MET A 442 -16.77 2.89 25.83
CA MET A 442 -15.86 2.07 25.03
C MET A 442 -16.10 0.56 25.14
N SER A 443 -17.09 0.08 25.91
CA SER A 443 -17.22 -1.37 26.20
C SER A 443 -17.25 -2.25 24.95
N ALA A 444 -17.97 -1.83 23.90
CA ALA A 444 -18.03 -2.56 22.64
C ALA A 444 -16.66 -2.59 21.93
N GLU A 445 -15.95 -1.47 21.90
CA GLU A 445 -14.62 -1.38 21.29
C GLU A 445 -13.56 -2.17 22.07
N LEU A 446 -13.66 -2.18 23.39
CA LEU A 446 -12.78 -2.99 24.26
C LEU A 446 -12.98 -4.50 24.04
N GLU A 447 -14.14 -4.90 23.51
CA GLU A 447 -14.47 -6.30 23.19
C GLU A 447 -14.10 -6.64 21.75
N SER A 448 -14.46 -5.79 20.77
CA SER A 448 -14.12 -5.98 19.36
C SER A 448 -12.61 -5.99 19.11
N HIS A 449 -11.87 -5.11 19.80
CA HIS A 449 -10.41 -5.02 19.73
C HIS A 449 -9.73 -5.81 20.86
N GLY A 450 -10.37 -6.87 21.36
CA GLY A 450 -9.78 -7.71 22.40
C GLY A 450 -8.58 -8.52 21.92
N SER A 451 -8.65 -9.02 20.68
CA SER A 451 -7.70 -10.00 20.12
C SER A 451 -6.80 -9.49 18.99
N ASP A 452 -7.04 -8.28 18.48
CA ASP A 452 -6.38 -7.76 17.27
C ASP A 452 -5.19 -6.82 17.56
N ASN A 453 -4.84 -6.62 18.82
CA ASN A 453 -3.70 -5.83 19.22
C ASN A 453 -2.97 -6.46 20.41
N TRP A 454 -1.64 -6.35 20.40
CA TRP A 454 -0.75 -7.04 21.33
C TRP A 454 0.28 -6.10 21.96
N PHE A 455 0.57 -6.40 23.23
CA PHE A 455 1.70 -5.86 23.98
C PHE A 455 2.76 -6.96 24.05
N ILE A 456 3.94 -6.67 23.51
CA ILE A 456 5.04 -7.62 23.34
C ILE A 456 6.17 -7.16 24.25
N GLU A 457 6.70 -8.04 25.09
CA GLU A 457 7.88 -7.83 25.93
C GLU A 457 9.06 -8.58 25.32
N PHE A 458 10.18 -7.91 25.13
CA PHE A 458 11.40 -8.52 24.60
C PHE A 458 12.26 -9.11 25.73
N ASN A 459 13.08 -10.11 25.39
CA ASN A 459 14.13 -10.57 26.30
C ASN A 459 15.25 -9.52 26.42
N GLU A 460 15.98 -9.55 27.54
CA GLU A 460 17.18 -8.72 27.69
C GLU A 460 18.28 -9.18 26.73
N VAL A 461 19.11 -8.24 26.29
CA VAL A 461 20.25 -8.49 25.40
C VAL A 461 21.48 -8.74 26.24
N GLU A 462 22.24 -9.79 25.94
CA GLU A 462 23.54 -9.99 26.57
C GLU A 462 24.50 -8.88 26.14
N LYS A 463 25.39 -8.41 27.04
CA LYS A 463 26.24 -7.24 26.77
C LYS A 463 27.10 -7.38 25.50
N ASP A 464 27.46 -8.61 25.14
CA ASP A 464 28.32 -8.90 23.99
C ASP A 464 27.55 -8.94 22.65
N GLU A 465 26.20 -8.93 22.69
CA GLU A 465 25.34 -8.93 21.49
C GLU A 465 24.96 -7.52 21.03
N GLN A 466 25.19 -6.49 21.85
CA GLN A 466 24.80 -5.12 21.54
C GLN A 466 25.59 -4.56 20.36
N SER A 467 24.88 -4.22 19.29
CA SER A 467 25.50 -3.66 18.08
C SER A 467 25.80 -2.17 18.25
N GLU A 468 27.07 -1.79 18.08
CA GLU A 468 27.50 -0.39 18.15
C GLU A 468 27.07 0.43 16.93
N GLY A 469 26.86 1.73 17.11
CA GLY A 469 26.60 2.67 16.01
C GLY A 469 25.19 2.63 15.42
N MET A 470 24.25 1.90 16.03
CA MET A 470 22.84 1.88 15.63
C MET A 470 22.13 3.22 15.90
N CYS A 471 20.96 3.43 15.28
CA CYS A 471 20.15 4.66 15.41
C CYS A 471 20.86 5.93 14.93
N GLN A 472 21.70 5.84 13.90
CA GLN A 472 22.27 7.03 13.26
C GLN A 472 21.17 7.84 12.58
N GLU A 473 21.12 9.15 12.88
CA GLU A 473 20.17 10.05 12.25
C GLU A 473 20.36 10.08 10.73
N ARG A 474 19.26 9.80 10.03
CA ARG A 474 19.16 9.78 8.57
C ARG A 474 17.80 10.32 8.20
N LEU A 475 17.72 11.65 8.16
CA LEU A 475 16.49 12.36 7.80
C LEU A 475 16.30 12.32 6.29
N HIS A 476 15.07 12.06 5.87
CA HIS A 476 14.67 12.22 4.48
C HIS A 476 13.21 12.64 4.44
N GLU A 477 12.91 13.76 3.78
CA GLU A 477 11.58 14.38 3.78
C GLU A 477 10.51 13.41 3.25
N ILE A 478 10.80 12.71 2.15
CA ILE A 478 9.89 11.75 1.53
C ILE A 478 9.95 10.35 2.18
N LEU A 479 11.14 9.77 2.32
CA LEU A 479 11.30 8.35 2.68
C LEU A 479 11.12 8.06 4.18
N LEU A 480 11.21 9.06 5.05
CA LEU A 480 11.03 8.83 6.49
C LEU A 480 9.56 8.76 6.91
N LYS A 481 8.64 9.37 6.13
CA LYS A 481 7.22 9.51 6.48
C LYS A 481 6.32 8.83 5.46
N LYS A 482 5.38 8.03 5.94
CA LYS A 482 4.43 7.28 5.12
C LYS A 482 3.64 8.20 4.19
N GLU A 483 3.10 9.29 4.72
CA GLU A 483 2.23 10.23 4.01
C GLU A 483 3.01 10.93 2.89
N GLU A 484 4.25 11.35 3.16
CA GLU A 484 5.12 12.02 2.19
C GLU A 484 5.53 11.06 1.07
N LEU A 485 5.93 9.82 1.41
CA LEU A 485 6.21 8.78 0.42
C LEU A 485 5.00 8.51 -0.48
N GLN A 486 3.83 8.34 0.12
CA GLN A 486 2.59 8.06 -0.60
C GLN A 486 2.23 9.23 -1.53
N TYR A 487 2.26 10.46 -1.02
CA TYR A 487 1.98 11.67 -1.79
C TYR A 487 2.95 11.83 -2.95
N HIS A 488 4.26 11.69 -2.68
CA HIS A 488 5.29 11.78 -3.72
C HIS A 488 5.10 10.75 -4.83
N CYS A 489 4.75 9.50 -4.47
CA CYS A 489 4.45 8.48 -5.47
C CYS A 489 3.22 8.83 -6.31
N MET A 490 2.17 9.36 -5.69
CA MET A 490 0.94 9.76 -6.39
C MET A 490 1.18 10.92 -7.36
N GLU A 491 1.86 11.97 -6.91
CA GLU A 491 2.20 13.14 -7.73
C GLU A 491 3.03 12.76 -8.96
N ASN A 492 3.98 11.84 -8.80
CA ASN A 492 4.86 11.39 -9.89
C ASN A 492 4.31 10.18 -10.66
N SER A 493 3.07 9.75 -10.40
CA SER A 493 2.45 8.57 -11.05
C SER A 493 3.26 7.27 -10.87
N TRP A 494 3.98 7.15 -9.77
CA TRP A 494 4.71 5.95 -9.38
C TRP A 494 3.73 4.91 -8.83
N GLN A 495 3.55 3.84 -9.60
CA GLN A 495 2.55 2.81 -9.34
C GLN A 495 3.20 1.44 -9.24
N PHE A 496 2.62 0.57 -8.43
CA PHE A 496 3.18 -0.75 -8.16
C PHE A 496 2.32 -1.89 -8.74
N GLY A 497 1.43 -1.58 -9.69
CA GLY A 497 0.41 -2.50 -10.19
C GLY A 497 0.92 -3.60 -11.11
N ASN A 498 2.12 -3.43 -11.68
CA ASN A 498 2.77 -4.44 -12.52
C ASN A 498 4.30 -4.29 -12.44
N PRO A 499 5.08 -5.34 -12.79
CA PRO A 499 6.53 -5.33 -12.63
C PRO A 499 7.24 -4.17 -13.34
N ARG A 500 6.75 -3.70 -14.49
CA ARG A 500 7.36 -2.57 -15.20
C ARG A 500 7.24 -1.29 -14.40
N ARG A 501 6.03 -0.95 -13.95
CA ARG A 501 5.79 0.28 -13.18
C ARG A 501 6.42 0.21 -11.80
N ALA A 502 6.37 -0.95 -11.14
CA ALA A 502 7.00 -1.15 -9.85
C ALA A 502 8.51 -0.95 -9.92
N ARG A 503 9.19 -1.48 -10.94
CA ARG A 503 10.63 -1.23 -11.16
C ARG A 503 10.93 0.22 -11.47
N TYR A 504 10.12 0.87 -12.32
CA TYR A 504 10.26 2.30 -12.57
C TYR A 504 10.21 3.07 -11.26
N ALA A 505 9.08 3.00 -10.55
CA ALA A 505 8.88 3.62 -9.25
C ALA A 505 10.03 3.32 -8.26
N SER A 506 10.54 2.09 -8.23
CA SER A 506 11.67 1.71 -7.37
C SER A 506 12.95 2.44 -7.73
N VAL A 507 13.28 2.59 -9.03
CA VAL A 507 14.42 3.38 -9.48
C VAL A 507 14.23 4.86 -9.12
N GLY A 508 13.01 5.38 -9.23
CA GLY A 508 12.68 6.72 -8.75
C GLY A 508 13.01 6.90 -7.27
N LEU A 509 12.60 5.95 -6.43
CA LEU A 509 12.91 5.96 -5.00
C LEU A 509 14.42 5.82 -4.73
N ILE A 510 15.14 5.01 -5.50
CA ILE A 510 16.60 4.87 -5.40
C ILE A 510 17.30 6.19 -5.75
N ASN A 511 16.77 6.95 -6.70
CA ASN A 511 17.34 8.26 -7.09
C ASN A 511 17.09 9.36 -6.05
N LEU A 512 16.14 9.17 -5.12
CA LEU A 512 15.96 10.06 -3.98
C LEU A 512 17.01 9.80 -2.88
N MET A 513 17.60 8.61 -2.86
CA MET A 513 18.62 8.18 -1.87
C MET A 513 20.04 8.46 -2.36
#